data_AF-A0A0L0LPF5-F1
#
_entry.id   AF-A0A0L0LPF5-F1
#
_cell.length_a   1.000
_cell.length_b   1.000
_cell.length_c   1.000
_cell.angle_alpha   90.00
_cell.angle_beta   90.00
_cell.angle_gamma   90.00
#
_symmetry.space_group_name_H-M   'P 1'
#
loop_
_entity.id
_entity.type
_entity.pdbx_description
1 polymer ?
#
loop_
_entity_poly.entity_id
_entity_poly.type
_entity_poly.pdbx_seq_one_letter_code
_entity_poly.pdbx_strand_id
1 'polypeptide(L)'
;MTIKERTKKDKARVLEHLKAIPIIEVACKKANIARATYYRWRTEDPDFLRDSEDALEEGIALINDMTESQLIGLIKEKKFQAVQFWLRHNHQRFLLKEKEHSLLKPRKDVALSRDQEKSLKKALAMYA
;
A
#
# COMPACT_ATOMS: atom_id res chain seq x y z
N MET A 1 23.19 -15.52 -29.31
CA MET A 1 22.78 -14.65 -28.18
C MET A 1 23.60 -15.05 -26.96
N THR A 2 24.24 -14.11 -26.26
CA THR A 2 25.03 -14.43 -25.06
C THR A 2 24.12 -14.67 -23.85
N ILE A 3 24.62 -15.38 -22.83
CA ILE A 3 23.87 -15.69 -21.61
C ILE A 3 23.40 -14.40 -20.91
N LYS A 4 24.25 -13.36 -20.85
CA LYS A 4 23.91 -12.06 -20.26
C LYS A 4 22.75 -11.39 -20.98
N GLU A 5 22.74 -11.42 -22.32
CA GLU A 5 21.67 -10.84 -23.13
C GLU A 5 20.34 -11.56 -22.91
N ARG A 6 20.37 -12.90 -22.76
CA ARG A 6 19.19 -13.69 -22.39
C ARG A 6 18.63 -13.26 -21.04
N THR A 7 19.48 -13.22 -20.00
CA THR A 7 19.06 -12.86 -18.65
C THR A 7 18.47 -11.46 -18.59
N LYS A 8 19.04 -10.49 -19.33
CA LYS A 8 18.49 -9.13 -19.43
C LYS A 8 17.07 -9.13 -20.00
N LYS A 9 16.83 -9.87 -21.09
CA LYS A 9 15.49 -10.01 -21.68
C LYS A 9 14.52 -10.72 -20.74
N ASP A 10 14.97 -11.77 -20.06
CA ASP A 10 14.15 -12.52 -19.13
C ASP A 10 13.73 -11.66 -17.92
N LYS A 11 14.64 -10.87 -17.37
CA LYS A 11 14.36 -9.85 -16.34
C LYS A 11 13.32 -8.84 -16.83
N ALA A 12 13.53 -8.24 -18.00
CA ALA A 12 12.61 -7.27 -18.58
C ALA A 12 11.19 -7.85 -18.76
N ARG A 13 11.05 -9.10 -19.24
CA ARG A 13 9.73 -9.75 -19.36
C ARG A 13 9.02 -9.89 -18.01
N VAL A 14 9.75 -10.25 -16.95
CA VAL A 14 9.16 -10.34 -15.60
C VAL A 14 8.65 -8.97 -15.16
N LEU A 15 9.46 -7.92 -15.33
CA LEU A 15 9.09 -6.55 -14.95
C LEU A 15 7.83 -6.07 -15.69
N GLU A 16 7.76 -6.27 -17.01
CA GLU A 16 6.58 -5.92 -17.81
C GLU A 16 5.31 -6.63 -17.32
N HIS A 17 5.41 -7.90 -16.90
CA HIS A 17 4.26 -8.59 -16.32
C HIS A 17 3.89 -8.11 -14.91
N LEU A 18 4.87 -7.67 -14.10
CA LEU A 18 4.61 -7.09 -12.78
C LEU A 18 3.86 -5.76 -12.88
N LYS A 19 4.22 -4.92 -13.84
CA LYS A 19 3.52 -3.65 -14.14
C LYS A 19 2.06 -3.85 -14.54
N ALA A 20 1.73 -4.99 -15.16
CA ALA A 20 0.36 -5.30 -15.53
C ALA A 20 -0.41 -6.02 -14.42
N ILE A 21 0.24 -6.97 -13.73
CA ILE A 21 -0.35 -7.75 -12.64
C ILE A 21 0.71 -7.91 -11.55
N PRO A 22 0.61 -7.18 -10.41
CA PRO A 22 1.63 -7.14 -9.36
C PRO A 22 1.62 -8.40 -8.48
N ILE A 23 1.59 -9.58 -9.11
CA ILE A 23 1.61 -10.89 -8.46
C ILE A 23 2.83 -11.65 -8.99
N ILE A 24 3.85 -11.78 -8.15
CA ILE A 24 5.15 -12.37 -8.50
C ILE A 24 5.00 -13.74 -9.18
N GLU A 25 4.15 -14.61 -8.63
CA GLU A 25 3.90 -15.95 -9.18
C GLU A 25 3.37 -15.89 -10.62
N VAL A 26 2.42 -14.99 -10.89
CA VAL A 26 1.81 -14.83 -12.21
C VAL A 26 2.81 -14.24 -13.19
N ALA A 27 3.55 -13.22 -12.79
CA ALA A 27 4.57 -12.60 -13.63
C ALA A 27 5.70 -13.58 -13.99
N CYS A 28 6.18 -14.35 -13.01
CA CYS A 28 7.17 -15.40 -13.21
C CYS A 28 6.67 -16.48 -14.17
N LYS A 29 5.44 -17.00 -13.98
CA LYS A 29 4.84 -17.98 -14.90
C LYS A 29 4.70 -17.45 -16.32
N LYS A 30 4.19 -16.23 -16.49
CA LYS A 30 4.03 -15.60 -17.81
C LYS A 30 5.38 -15.34 -18.51
N ALA A 31 6.42 -14.98 -17.75
CA ALA A 31 7.77 -14.81 -18.26
C ALA A 31 8.53 -16.14 -18.50
N ASN A 32 7.93 -17.29 -18.13
CA ASN A 32 8.56 -18.61 -18.10
C ASN A 32 9.84 -18.65 -17.24
N ILE A 33 9.79 -18.03 -16.06
CA ILE A 33 10.88 -17.96 -15.10
C ILE A 33 10.46 -18.63 -13.79
N ALA A 34 11.33 -19.45 -13.21
CA ALA A 34 11.08 -20.01 -11.89
C ALA A 34 11.15 -18.92 -10.82
N ARG A 35 10.21 -18.93 -9.87
CA ARG A 35 10.15 -17.93 -8.77
C ARG A 35 11.46 -17.83 -7.98
N ALA A 36 12.16 -18.94 -7.76
CA ALA A 36 13.47 -18.94 -7.11
C ALA A 36 14.53 -18.12 -7.89
N THR A 37 14.46 -18.12 -9.22
CA THR A 37 15.37 -17.34 -10.07
C THR A 37 15.10 -15.84 -9.94
N TYR A 38 13.82 -15.43 -9.85
CA TYR A 38 13.46 -14.04 -9.59
C TYR A 38 14.04 -13.54 -8.26
N TYR A 39 13.89 -14.32 -7.18
CA TYR A 39 14.46 -13.92 -5.89
C TYR A 39 15.98 -13.89 -5.90
N ARG A 40 16.63 -14.87 -6.54
CA ARG A 40 18.08 -14.86 -6.71
C ARG A 40 18.54 -13.59 -7.43
N TRP A 41 17.86 -13.17 -8.50
CA TRP A 41 18.18 -11.91 -9.17
C TRP A 41 18.01 -10.70 -8.26
N ARG A 42 16.97 -10.64 -7.41
CA ARG A 42 16.81 -9.54 -6.44
C ARG A 42 17.93 -9.50 -5.40
N THR A 43 18.52 -10.64 -5.06
CA THR A 43 19.65 -10.71 -4.13
C THR A 43 20.98 -10.34 -4.80
N GLU A 44 21.19 -10.80 -6.04
CA GLU A 44 22.46 -10.65 -6.75
C GLU A 44 22.60 -9.34 -7.56
N ASP A 45 21.47 -8.70 -7.89
CA ASP A 45 21.42 -7.51 -8.73
C ASP A 45 20.55 -6.42 -8.06
N PRO A 46 21.18 -5.44 -7.38
CA PRO A 46 20.49 -4.33 -6.74
C PRO A 46 19.69 -3.44 -7.69
N ASP A 47 20.09 -3.33 -8.96
CA ASP A 47 19.31 -2.58 -9.94
C ASP A 47 18.02 -3.33 -10.28
N PHE A 48 18.10 -4.64 -10.48
CA PHE A 48 16.91 -5.45 -10.69
C PHE A 48 15.97 -5.45 -9.48
N LEU A 49 16.51 -5.39 -8.25
CA LEU A 49 15.72 -5.22 -7.04
C LEU A 49 14.86 -3.96 -7.11
N ARG A 50 15.49 -2.80 -7.34
CA ARG A 50 14.81 -1.50 -7.47
C ARG A 50 13.78 -1.53 -8.60
N ASP A 51 14.20 -1.96 -9.79
CA ASP A 51 13.31 -2.00 -10.96
C ASP A 51 12.10 -2.93 -10.71
N SER A 52 12.27 -3.99 -9.90
CA SER A 52 11.17 -4.88 -9.53
C SER A 52 10.21 -4.29 -8.51
N GLU A 53 10.70 -3.41 -7.62
CA GLU A 53 9.89 -2.68 -6.66
C GLU A 53 9.09 -1.59 -7.38
N ASP A 54 9.74 -0.83 -8.26
CA ASP A 54 9.10 0.17 -9.11
C ASP A 54 8.00 -0.46 -9.98
N ALA A 55 8.28 -1.61 -10.61
CA ALA A 55 7.29 -2.34 -11.41
C ALA A 55 6.10 -2.85 -10.58
N LEU A 56 6.31 -3.21 -9.32
CA LEU A 56 5.24 -3.61 -8.41
C LEU A 56 4.37 -2.42 -8.02
N GLU A 57 4.97 -1.28 -7.69
CA GLU A 57 4.24 -0.05 -7.37
C GLU A 57 3.39 0.43 -8.55
N GLU A 58 3.97 0.44 -9.76
CA GLU A 58 3.28 0.82 -10.99
C GLU A 58 2.09 -0.12 -11.27
N GLY A 59 2.28 -1.43 -11.07
CA GLY A 59 1.19 -2.41 -11.21
C GLY A 59 0.12 -2.29 -10.13
N ILE A 60 0.47 -1.93 -8.89
CA ILE A 60 -0.50 -1.68 -7.82
C ILE A 60 -1.34 -0.45 -8.16
N ALA A 61 -0.71 0.63 -8.64
CA ALA A 61 -1.43 1.84 -9.05
C ALA A 61 -2.44 1.54 -10.17
N LEU A 62 -2.04 0.80 -11.20
CA LEU A 62 -2.93 0.38 -12.28
C LEU A 62 -4.15 -0.42 -11.76
N ILE A 63 -3.92 -1.41 -10.89
CA ILE A 63 -4.99 -2.22 -10.33
C ILE A 63 -5.92 -1.38 -9.42
N ASN A 64 -5.40 -0.40 -8.71
CA ASN A 64 -6.22 0.53 -7.92
C ASN A 64 -7.17 1.33 -8.82
N ASP A 65 -6.66 1.94 -9.89
CA ASP A 65 -7.50 2.69 -10.85
C ASP A 65 -8.61 1.82 -11.44
N MET A 66 -8.27 0.58 -11.82
CA MET A 66 -9.25 -0.39 -12.32
C MET A 66 -10.29 -0.76 -11.26
N THR A 67 -9.86 -0.97 -10.01
CA THR A 67 -10.74 -1.35 -8.90
C THR A 67 -11.68 -0.20 -8.53
N GLU A 68 -11.20 1.04 -8.57
CA GLU A 68 -12.04 2.22 -8.36
C GLU A 68 -13.13 2.33 -9.43
N SER A 69 -12.78 2.12 -10.70
CA SER A 69 -13.76 2.07 -11.79
C SER A 69 -14.80 0.96 -11.59
N GLN A 70 -14.37 -0.23 -11.17
CA GLN A 70 -15.28 -1.33 -10.83
C GLN A 70 -16.21 -0.98 -9.66
N LEU A 71 -15.70 -0.32 -8.62
CA LEU A 71 -16.50 0.13 -7.48
C LEU A 71 -17.63 1.07 -7.93
N ILE A 72 -17.33 2.01 -8.83
CA ILE A 72 -18.35 2.90 -9.42
C ILE A 72 -19.38 2.11 -10.23
N GLY A 73 -18.96 1.09 -10.99
CA GLY A 73 -19.87 0.17 -11.68
C GLY A 73 -20.85 -0.51 -10.71
N LEU A 74 -20.34 -1.09 -9.63
CA LEU A 74 -21.17 -1.73 -8.60
C LEU A 74 -22.14 -0.75 -7.91
N ILE A 75 -21.73 0.51 -7.72
CA ILE A 75 -22.62 1.57 -7.22
C ILE A 75 -23.77 1.84 -8.20
N LYS A 76 -23.48 1.92 -9.51
CA LYS A 76 -24.51 2.09 -10.55
C LYS A 76 -25.48 0.91 -10.59
N GLU A 77 -24.99 -0.30 -10.33
CA GLU A 77 -25.81 -1.52 -10.17
C GLU A 77 -26.55 -1.60 -8.82
N LYS A 78 -26.49 -0.55 -7.99
CA LYS A 78 -27.18 -0.45 -6.70
C LYS A 78 -26.77 -1.55 -5.71
N LYS A 79 -25.53 -2.06 -5.80
CA LYS A 79 -25.00 -3.01 -4.82
C LYS A 79 -24.77 -2.28 -3.49
N PHE A 80 -25.56 -2.64 -2.48
CA PHE A 80 -25.54 -1.96 -1.18
C PHE A 80 -24.14 -1.94 -0.54
N GLN A 81 -23.39 -3.04 -0.63
CA GLN A 81 -22.04 -3.15 -0.06
C GLN A 81 -21.08 -2.11 -0.65
N ALA A 82 -21.14 -1.88 -1.96
CA ALA A 82 -20.32 -0.89 -2.65
C ALA A 82 -20.71 0.55 -2.24
N VAL A 83 -22.01 0.85 -2.21
CA VAL A 83 -22.53 2.15 -1.76
C VAL A 83 -22.14 2.43 -0.31
N GLN A 84 -22.34 1.45 0.58
CA GLN A 84 -21.97 1.55 1.98
C GLN A 84 -20.47 1.76 2.15
N PHE A 85 -19.65 1.00 1.44
CA PHE A 85 -18.20 1.13 1.48
C PHE A 85 -17.76 2.55 1.07
N TRP A 86 -18.26 3.08 -0.05
CA TRP A 86 -17.93 4.41 -0.53
C TRP A 86 -18.31 5.50 0.49
N LEU A 87 -19.56 5.48 0.98
CA LEU A 87 -20.04 6.48 1.93
C LEU A 87 -19.23 6.48 3.23
N ARG A 88 -18.89 5.30 3.75
CA ARG A 88 -18.09 5.15 4.98
C ARG A 88 -16.67 5.71 4.89
N HIS A 89 -16.16 5.92 3.68
CA HIS A 89 -14.79 6.41 3.46
C HIS A 89 -14.75 7.84 2.92
N ASN A 90 -15.80 8.28 2.22
CA ASN A 90 -15.80 9.55 1.48
C ASN A 90 -16.84 10.56 1.98
N HIS A 91 -17.67 10.21 2.96
CA HIS A 91 -18.70 11.12 3.48
C HIS A 91 -18.68 11.18 5.01
N GLN A 92 -18.40 12.36 5.58
CA GLN A 92 -18.20 12.56 7.02
C GLN A 92 -19.34 11.99 7.89
N ARG A 93 -20.60 12.21 7.49
CA ARG A 93 -21.79 11.68 8.18
C ARG A 93 -21.81 10.14 8.36
N PHE A 94 -21.08 9.41 7.53
CA PHE A 94 -21.06 7.94 7.52
C PHE A 94 -19.72 7.37 7.98
N LEU A 95 -18.76 8.21 8.39
CA LEU A 95 -17.49 7.75 8.96
C LEU A 95 -17.75 6.94 10.24
N LEU A 96 -16.97 5.88 10.44
CA LEU A 96 -16.96 5.14 11.70
C LEU A 96 -16.41 6.05 12.81
N LYS A 97 -17.04 6.02 14.00
CA LYS A 97 -16.65 6.82 15.18
C LYS A 97 -15.16 6.72 15.52
N GLU A 98 -14.51 5.59 15.25
CA GLU A 98 -13.06 5.42 15.47
C GLU A 98 -12.19 6.31 14.57
N LYS A 99 -12.60 6.57 13.32
CA LYS A 99 -11.92 7.54 12.43
C LYS A 99 -12.19 8.98 12.83
N GLU A 100 -13.29 9.24 13.54
CA GLU A 100 -13.63 10.57 14.05
C GLU A 100 -12.57 11.05 15.06
N HIS A 101 -12.11 10.18 15.96
CA HIS A 101 -11.05 10.50 16.93
C HIS A 101 -9.66 10.74 16.30
N SER A 102 -9.37 10.11 15.14
CA SER A 102 -8.10 10.30 14.43
C SER A 102 -8.07 11.56 13.54
N LEU A 103 -9.23 12.06 13.10
CA LEU A 103 -9.35 13.24 12.23
C LEU A 103 -9.58 14.54 13.01
N LEU A 104 -9.98 14.44 14.29
CA LEU A 104 -9.88 15.56 15.21
C LEU A 104 -8.39 15.87 15.40
N LYS A 105 -7.90 16.93 14.75
CA LYS A 105 -6.60 17.55 15.07
C LYS A 105 -6.45 17.57 16.59
N PRO A 106 -5.29 17.18 17.18
CA PRO A 106 -5.07 17.42 18.59
C PRO A 106 -5.35 18.91 18.84
N ARG A 107 -6.29 19.23 19.74
CA ARG A 107 -6.50 20.62 20.16
C ARG A 107 -5.14 21.15 20.58
N LYS A 108 -4.55 22.05 19.78
CA LYS A 108 -3.19 22.54 20.01
C LYS A 108 -3.08 23.49 21.22
N ASP A 109 -4.17 23.78 21.92
CA ASP A 109 -4.19 24.89 22.88
C ASP A 109 -4.87 24.53 24.23
N VAL A 110 -4.84 23.26 24.65
CA VAL A 110 -5.17 22.95 26.06
C VAL A 110 -3.89 23.06 26.88
N ALA A 111 -3.59 24.26 27.37
CA ALA A 111 -2.58 24.44 28.41
C ALA A 111 -2.96 23.55 29.61
N LEU A 112 -2.01 22.73 30.08
CA LEU A 112 -2.23 21.89 31.25
C LEU A 112 -2.62 22.80 32.43
N SER A 113 -3.70 22.44 33.12
CA SER A 113 -4.03 23.11 34.38
C SER A 113 -2.85 22.90 35.36
N ARG A 114 -2.62 23.89 36.24
CA ARG A 114 -1.53 23.84 37.25
C ARG A 114 -1.55 22.55 38.08
N ASP A 115 -2.74 21.98 38.30
CA ASP A 115 -2.89 20.73 39.06
C ASP A 115 -2.51 19.49 38.25
N GLN A 116 -2.70 19.53 36.93
CA GLN A 116 -2.28 18.47 36.01
C GLN A 116 -0.75 18.46 35.88
N GLU A 117 -0.11 19.64 35.81
CA GLU A 117 1.36 19.75 35.80
C GLU A 117 1.99 19.23 37.09
N LYS A 118 1.40 19.56 38.26
CA LYS A 118 1.87 19.05 39.56
C LYS A 118 1.77 17.53 39.64
N SER A 119 0.66 16.97 39.17
CA SER A 119 0.42 15.53 39.18
C SER A 119 1.40 14.80 38.25
N LEU A 120 1.66 15.36 37.06
CA LEU A 120 2.61 14.80 36.09
C LEU A 120 4.05 14.86 36.60
N LYS A 121 4.47 15.97 37.21
CA LYS A 121 5.80 16.10 37.83
C LYS A 121 6.00 15.09 38.96
N LYS A 122 4.97 14.86 39.77
CA LYS A 122 5.01 13.87 40.85
C LYS A 122 5.13 12.44 40.31
N ALA A 123 4.40 12.12 39.24
CA ALA A 123 4.48 10.82 38.59
C ALA A 123 5.85 10.58 37.93
N LEU A 124 6.40 11.57 37.23
CA LEU A 124 7.74 11.46 36.62
C LEU A 124 8.85 11.33 37.66
N ALA A 125 8.73 12.01 38.80
CA ALA A 125 9.67 11.88 39.91
C ALA A 125 9.61 10.52 40.63
N MET A 126 8.54 9.73 40.41
CA MET A 126 8.46 8.35 40.91
C MET A 126 9.14 7.34 39.97
N TYR A 127 9.46 7.73 38.74
CA TYR A 127 10.07 6.88 37.71
C TYR A 127 11.54 7.26 37.41
N ALA A 128 12.09 8.27 38.09
CA ALA A 128 13.49 8.67 38.04
C ALA A 128 14.21 8.23 39.32
#